data_AF-A0A947MTK6-F1
#
_entry.id   AF-A0A947MTK6-F1
#
_cell.length_a   1.000
_cell.length_b   1.000
_cell.length_c   1.000
_cell.angle_alpha   90.00
_cell.angle_beta   90.00
_cell.angle_gamma   90.00
#
_symmetry.space_group_name_H-M   'P 1'
#
loop_
_entity.id
_entity.type
_entity.pdbx_description
1 polymer ?
#
loop_
_entity_poly.entity_id
_entity_poly.type
_entity_poly.pdbx_seq_one_letter_code
_entity_poly.pdbx_strand_id
1 'polypeptide(L)' 'ENEVLLRVAKGFTLPEIGVQLNLSRHTIADYVKQIYRKLNVSSRAEAALEAQRLGLFRR' A
#
# COMPACT_ATOMS: atom_id res chain seq x y z
N GLU A 1 -1.30 1.51 -7.97
CA GLU A 1 -1.80 0.82 -6.76
C GLU A 1 -0.85 -0.28 -6.26
N ASN A 2 -0.50 -1.29 -7.05
CA ASN A 2 0.40 -2.39 -6.62
C ASN A 2 1.74 -1.90 -6.05
N GLU A 3 2.31 -0.86 -6.66
CA GLU A 3 3.53 -0.19 -6.18
C GLU A 3 3.40 0.47 -4.80
N VAL A 4 2.21 0.97 -4.46
CA VAL A 4 1.91 1.55 -3.15
C VAL A 4 1.81 0.42 -2.13
N LEU A 5 1.08 -0.65 -2.45
CA LEU A 5 0.94 -1.81 -1.57
C LEU A 5 2.31 -2.46 -1.26
N LEU A 6 3.15 -2.64 -2.29
CA LEU A 6 4.50 -3.19 -2.13
C LEU A 6 5.33 -2.36 -1.15
N ARG A 7 5.28 -1.02 -1.27
CA ARG A 7 6.04 -0.13 -0.40
C ARG A 7 5.45 -0.06 1.02
N VAL A 8 4.13 -0.04 1.16
CA VAL A 8 3.46 -0.09 2.47
C VAL A 8 3.90 -1.34 3.25
N ALA A 9 3.96 -2.49 2.58
CA ALA A 9 4.36 -3.72 3.23
C ALA A 9 5.87 -3.88 3.45
N LYS A 10 6.70 -3.18 2.66
CA LYS A 10 8.12 -2.98 2.99
C LYS A 10 8.34 -2.06 4.20
N GLY A 11 7.28 -1.46 4.75
CA GLY A 11 7.32 -0.60 5.94
C GLY A 11 7.39 0.90 5.63
N PHE A 12 7.40 1.31 4.36
CA PHE A 12 7.44 2.73 4.00
C PHE A 12 6.19 3.46 4.46
N THR A 13 6.35 4.69 4.94
CA THR A 13 5.26 5.60 5.31
C THR A 13 4.60 6.21 4.08
N LEU A 14 3.35 6.67 4.21
CA LEU A 14 2.62 7.29 3.08
C LEU A 14 3.35 8.51 2.49
N PRO A 15 3.97 9.40 3.29
CA PRO A 15 4.78 10.49 2.77
C PRO A 15 5.98 10.01 1.95
N GLU A 16 6.72 9.00 2.43
CA GLU A 16 7.89 8.45 1.73
C GLU A 16 7.48 7.83 0.39
N ILE A 17 6.36 7.12 0.36
CA ILE A 17 5.80 6.55 -0.87
C ILE A 17 5.42 7.66 -1.84
N GLY A 18 4.81 8.75 -1.35
CA GLY A 18 4.49 9.92 -2.15
C GLY A 18 5.73 10.54 -2.80
N VAL A 19 6.82 10.70 -2.04
CA VAL A 19 8.09 11.20 -2.58
C VAL A 19 8.66 10.24 -3.63
N GLN A 20 8.70 8.94 -3.35
CA GLN A 20 9.25 7.93 -4.27
C GLN A 20 8.46 7.79 -5.58
N LEU A 21 7.15 8.02 -5.52
CA LEU A 21 6.27 7.95 -6.69
C LEU A 21 6.01 9.32 -7.33
N ASN A 22 6.59 10.39 -6.78
CA ASN A 22 6.34 11.78 -7.18
C ASN A 22 4.84 12.14 -7.18
N LEU A 23 4.12 11.68 -6.15
CA LEU A 23 2.69 11.84 -5.96
C LEU A 23 2.37 12.57 -4.66
N SER A 24 1.26 13.31 -4.65
CA SER A 24 0.80 13.98 -3.44
C SER A 24 0.36 12.97 -2.38
N ARG A 25 0.45 13.37 -1.10
CA ARG A 25 -0.07 12.58 0.03
C ARG A 25 -1.55 12.21 -0.13
N HIS A 26 -2.33 13.09 -0.79
CA HIS A 26 -3.76 12.89 -1.01
C HIS A 26 -3.99 11.75 -2.01
N THR A 27 -3.25 11.77 -3.11
CA THR A 27 -3.28 10.70 -4.13
C THR A 27 -2.86 9.35 -3.55
N ILE A 28 -1.80 9.33 -2.73
CA ILE A 28 -1.39 8.10 -2.03
C ILE A 28 -2.47 7.60 -1.07
N ALA A 29 -3.10 8.49 -0.30
CA ALA A 29 -4.17 8.12 0.62
C ALA A 29 -5.38 7.50 -0.12
N ASP A 30 -5.73 8.04 -1.29
CA ASP A 30 -6.82 7.48 -2.12
C ASP A 30 -6.46 6.10 -2.69
N TYR A 31 -5.20 5.91 -3.14
CA TYR A 31 -4.74 4.58 -3.55
C TYR A 31 -4.80 3.58 -2.40
N VAL A 32 -4.38 3.97 -1.20
CA VAL A 32 -4.45 3.09 -0.01
C VAL A 32 -5.89 2.73 0.31
N LYS A 33 -6.83 3.68 0.27
CA LYS A 33 -8.26 3.39 0.45
C LYS A 33 -8.79 2.40 -0.58
N GLN A 34 -8.42 2.57 -1.85
CA GLN A 34 -8.84 1.64 -2.90
C GLN A 34 -8.24 0.25 -2.71
N ILE A 35 -6.97 0.16 -2.32
CA ILE A 35 -6.30 -1.09 -2.00
C ILE A 35 -6.99 -1.79 -0.84
N TYR A 36 -7.29 -1.06 0.24
CA TYR A 36 -7.99 -1.61 1.41
C TYR A 36 -9.36 -2.15 1.04
N ARG A 37 -10.11 -1.41 0.21
CA ARG A 37 -11.41 -1.86 -0.28
C ARG A 37 -11.30 -3.12 -1.16
N LYS A 38 -10.27 -3.23 -1.99
CA LYS A 38 -10.05 -4.41 -2.85
C LYS A 38 -9.61 -5.64 -2.06
N LEU A 39 -8.82 -5.44 -1.00
CA LEU A 39 -8.34 -6.50 -0.12
C LEU A 39 -9.31 -6.83 1.03
N ASN A 40 -10.40 -6.07 1.17
CA ASN A 40 -11.34 -6.16 2.27
C ASN A 40 -10.67 -6.05 3.66
N VAL A 41 -9.72 -5.12 3.77
CA VAL A 41 -8.96 -4.84 5.01
C VAL A 41 -9.24 -3.42 5.50
N SER A 42 -9.04 -3.19 6.78
CA SER A 42 -9.32 -1.93 7.47
C SER A 42 -8.06 -1.20 7.97
N SER A 43 -6.91 -1.88 8.00
CA SER A 43 -5.67 -1.32 8.56
C SER A 43 -4.44 -1.58 7.70
N ARG A 44 -3.38 -0.80 7.96
CA ARG A 44 -2.06 -0.96 7.32
C ARG A 44 -1.44 -2.33 7.62
N ALA A 45 -1.61 -2.80 8.86
CA ALA A 45 -1.10 -4.09 9.29
C ALA A 45 -1.82 -5.23 8.55
N GLU A 46 -3.15 -5.17 8.46
CA GLU A 46 -3.94 -6.14 7.68
C GLU A 46 -3.59 -6.11 6.20
N ALA A 47 -3.42 -4.93 5.60
CA ALA A 47 -3.01 -4.82 4.20
C ALA A 47 -1.63 -5.42 3.93
N ALA A 48 -0.67 -5.24 4.85
CA ALA A 48 0.66 -5.84 4.75
C ALA A 48 0.60 -7.37 4.87
N LEU A 49 -0.18 -7.89 5.82
CA LEU A 49 -0.41 -9.33 6.00
C LEU A 49 -1.10 -9.96 4.79
N GLU A 50 -2.13 -9.31 4.25
CA GLU A 50 -2.87 -9.85 3.11
C GLU A 50 -2.03 -9.80 1.83
N ALA A 51 -1.24 -8.75 1.63
CA ALA A 51 -0.26 -8.73 0.55
C ALA A 51 0.79 -9.85 0.67
N GLN A 52 1.13 -10.25 1.90
CA GLN A 52 2.02 -11.39 2.16
C GLN A 52 1.35 -12.70 1.81
N ARG A 53 0.10 -12.87 2.24
CA ARG A 53 -0.74 -14.03 1.97
C ARG A 53 -0.98 -14.23 0.47
N LEU A 54 -1.21 -13.15 -0.26
CA LEU A 54 -1.41 -13.15 -1.71
C LEU A 54 -0.12 -13.39 -2.51
N GLY A 55 1.04 -13.49 -1.85
CA GLY A 55 2.32 -13.72 -2.52
C GLY A 55 2.78 -12.54 -3.38
N LEU A 56 2.23 -11.34 -3.17
CA LEU A 56 2.54 -10.12 -3.94
C LEU A 56 3.99 -9.64 -3.73
N PHE A 57 4.73 -10.26 -2.81
CA PHE A 57 6.17 -10.03 -2.56
C PHE A 57 7.10 -10.95 -3.33
N ARG A 58 6.59 -11.90 -4.13
CA ARG A 58 7.44 -12.75 -4.97
C ARG A 58 7.63 -12.12 -6.35
N ARG A 59 8.57 -11.18 -6.48
CA ARG A 59 9.32 -10.91 -7.71
C ARG A 59 10.54 -10.05 -7.43
#